data_AF-A0A392Q3U2-F1
#
_entry.id   AF-A0A392Q3U2-F1
#
_cell.length_a   1.000
_cell.length_b   1.000
_cell.length_c   1.000
_cell.angle_alpha   90.00
_cell.angle_beta   90.00
_cell.angle_gamma   90.00
#
_symmetry.space_group_name_H-M   'P 1'
#
loop_
_entity.id
_entity.type
_entity.pdbx_description
1 polymer ?
#
loop_
_entity_poly.entity_id
_entity_poly.type
_entity_poly.pdbx_seq_one_letter_code
_entity_poly.pdbx_strand_id
1 'polypeptide(L)'
;SPLQGLTALVPTTYAAGCPDVQCTNAALDDAKKIAASADATVIVVGANLAIEAESRDRVNILLPGQQQQLVTEVANAAKGPVILAIMSGGGMDVSFAKTNNKITSILWVGYPGEAGGAAIADVVFGYHNPSKLIPLACFPHSTQLSFQSLGLPTVTISSIHAFSNSKLLDQMSPTLNLAAPKTNLKL
;
A
#
# COMPACT_ATOMS: atom_id res chain seq x y z
N SER A 1 -2.83 1.41 -15.22
CA SER A 1 -3.30 1.38 -13.82
C SER A 1 -2.58 0.28 -13.04
N PRO A 2 -2.58 0.29 -11.69
CA PRO A 2 -1.94 -0.76 -10.89
C PRO A 2 -2.44 -2.17 -11.23
N LEU A 3 -3.75 -2.33 -11.46
CA LEU A 3 -4.34 -3.58 -11.91
C LEU A 3 -3.68 -4.08 -13.21
N GLN A 4 -3.62 -3.23 -14.24
CA GLN A 4 -3.01 -3.60 -15.53
C GLN A 4 -1.53 -4.00 -15.38
N GLY A 5 -0.77 -3.31 -14.52
CA GLY A 5 0.64 -3.64 -14.26
C GLY A 5 0.80 -5.02 -13.63
N LEU A 6 -0.04 -5.34 -12.64
CA LEU A 6 -0.01 -6.65 -11.98
C LEU A 6 -0.53 -7.78 -12.89
N THR A 7 -1.62 -7.55 -13.62
CA THR A 7 -2.20 -8.52 -14.57
C THR A 7 -1.23 -8.87 -15.70
N ALA A 8 -0.33 -7.96 -16.08
CA ALA A 8 0.67 -8.21 -17.11
C ALA A 8 1.73 -9.25 -16.67
N LEU A 9 1.95 -9.42 -15.37
CA LEU A 9 2.96 -10.33 -14.82
C LEU A 9 2.35 -11.64 -14.34
N VAL A 10 1.16 -11.59 -13.74
CA VAL A 10 0.51 -12.76 -13.11
C VAL A 10 -1.01 -12.75 -13.31
N PRO A 11 -1.68 -13.91 -13.24
CA PRO A 11 -3.13 -13.97 -13.21
C PRO A 11 -3.68 -13.29 -11.94
N THR A 12 -4.47 -12.23 -12.15
CA THR A 12 -5.05 -11.42 -11.05
C THR A 12 -6.57 -11.44 -11.08
N THR A 13 -7.18 -11.68 -9.92
CA THR A 13 -8.59 -11.42 -9.64
C THR A 13 -8.71 -10.05 -8.99
N TYR A 14 -9.75 -9.31 -9.37
CA TYR A 14 -9.99 -7.96 -8.89
C TYR A 14 -11.39 -7.87 -8.31
N ALA A 15 -11.49 -7.23 -7.14
CA ALA A 15 -12.75 -6.72 -6.62
C ALA A 15 -12.61 -5.26 -6.24
N ALA A 16 -13.60 -4.45 -6.63
CA ALA A 16 -13.73 -3.10 -6.15
C ALA A 16 -14.17 -3.13 -4.69
N GLY A 17 -13.29 -2.70 -3.76
CA GLY A 17 -13.65 -2.58 -2.35
C GLY A 17 -14.50 -1.34 -2.05
N CYS A 18 -14.26 -0.24 -2.75
CA CYS A 18 -15.09 0.97 -2.69
C CYS A 18 -15.40 1.43 -4.13
N PRO A 19 -16.58 2.02 -4.39
CA PRO A 19 -16.91 2.54 -5.72
C PRO A 19 -16.11 3.79 -6.08
N ASP A 20 -15.68 4.56 -5.10
CA ASP A 20 -14.88 5.77 -5.26
C ASP A 20 -13.91 5.98 -4.08
N VAL A 21 -13.09 7.03 -4.15
CA VAL A 21 -12.16 7.38 -3.07
C VAL A 21 -12.86 7.95 -1.83
N GLN A 22 -14.09 8.45 -1.96
CA GLN A 22 -14.87 8.90 -0.79
C GLN A 22 -15.29 7.71 0.07
N CYS A 23 -15.39 6.52 -0.54
CA CYS A 23 -15.70 5.25 0.08
C CYS A 23 -16.78 5.37 1.16
N THR A 24 -17.96 5.86 0.77
CA THR A 24 -19.10 6.01 1.67
C THR A 24 -19.59 4.64 2.17
N ASN A 25 -19.57 3.64 1.28
CA ASN A 25 -19.92 2.26 1.59
C ASN A 25 -18.83 1.33 1.05
N ALA A 26 -18.17 0.59 1.94
CA ALA A 26 -17.19 -0.43 1.57
C ALA A 26 -17.89 -1.76 1.23
N ALA A 27 -17.68 -2.25 0.01
CA ALA A 27 -18.05 -3.58 -0.44
C ALA A 27 -16.99 -4.60 0.05
N LEU A 28 -17.20 -5.12 1.25
CA LEU A 28 -16.22 -5.99 1.91
C LEU A 28 -16.30 -7.45 1.46
N ASP A 29 -17.49 -7.95 1.12
CA ASP A 29 -17.70 -9.41 1.03
C ASP A 29 -16.93 -10.06 -0.11
N ASP A 30 -16.94 -9.46 -1.29
CA ASP A 30 -16.19 -10.00 -2.44
C ASP A 30 -14.68 -9.81 -2.26
N ALA A 31 -14.25 -8.66 -1.74
CA ALA A 31 -12.85 -8.39 -1.45
C ALA A 31 -12.27 -9.37 -0.40
N LYS A 32 -13.02 -9.67 0.68
CA LYS A 32 -12.63 -10.66 1.70
C LYS A 32 -12.55 -12.07 1.11
N LYS A 33 -13.53 -12.47 0.28
CA LYS A 33 -13.54 -13.80 -0.35
C LYS A 33 -12.33 -14.02 -1.25
N ILE A 34 -12.00 -13.03 -2.09
CA ILE A 34 -10.84 -13.09 -2.96
C ILE A 34 -9.56 -13.15 -2.12
N ALA A 35 -9.40 -12.26 -1.14
CA ALA A 35 -8.23 -12.24 -0.26
C ALA A 35 -8.03 -13.54 0.54
N ALA A 36 -9.12 -14.22 0.94
CA ALA A 36 -9.05 -15.50 1.62
C ALA A 36 -8.56 -16.65 0.70
N SER A 37 -8.76 -16.52 -0.61
CA SER A 37 -8.33 -17.51 -1.61
C SER A 37 -6.97 -17.20 -2.25
N ALA A 38 -6.52 -15.95 -2.18
CA ALA A 38 -5.32 -15.46 -2.84
C ALA A 38 -4.03 -15.86 -2.10
N ASP A 39 -2.97 -16.12 -2.86
CA ASP A 39 -1.63 -16.40 -2.30
C ASP A 39 -0.96 -15.14 -1.74
N ALA A 40 -1.28 -13.96 -2.27
CA ALA A 40 -0.91 -12.65 -1.75
C ALA A 40 -2.04 -11.65 -2.05
N THR A 41 -2.14 -10.56 -1.29
CA THR A 41 -3.20 -9.56 -1.52
C THR A 41 -2.58 -8.17 -1.64
N VAL A 42 -2.87 -7.48 -2.75
CA VAL A 42 -2.47 -6.08 -2.95
C VAL A 42 -3.70 -5.20 -2.78
N ILE A 43 -3.70 -4.36 -1.75
CA ILE A 43 -4.78 -3.42 -1.46
C ILE A 43 -4.32 -2.03 -1.91
N VAL A 44 -5.03 -1.44 -2.86
CA VAL A 44 -4.72 -0.09 -3.37
C VAL A 44 -5.74 0.90 -2.81
N VAL A 45 -5.26 1.89 -2.06
CA VAL A 45 -6.07 2.92 -1.39
C VAL A 45 -5.48 4.31 -1.62
N GLY A 46 -6.23 5.36 -1.30
CA GLY A 46 -5.70 6.71 -1.30
C GLY A 46 -6.75 7.77 -1.65
N ALA A 47 -6.29 8.82 -2.33
CA ALA A 47 -7.06 10.01 -2.65
C ALA A 47 -6.98 10.35 -4.14
N ASN A 48 -7.87 11.23 -4.60
CA ASN A 48 -7.85 11.82 -5.93
C ASN A 48 -8.23 13.31 -5.83
N LEU A 49 -8.42 13.97 -6.98
CA LEU A 49 -8.82 15.38 -7.08
C LEU A 49 -10.15 15.72 -6.38
N ALA A 50 -10.98 14.74 -6.00
CA ALA A 50 -12.19 14.97 -5.21
C ALA A 50 -11.89 15.20 -3.71
N ILE A 51 -10.70 14.81 -3.24
CA ILE A 51 -10.24 14.97 -1.85
C ILE A 51 -9.08 15.98 -1.79
N GLU A 52 -8.14 15.90 -2.73
CA GLU A 52 -6.95 16.74 -2.82
C GLU A 52 -7.01 17.58 -4.11
N ALA A 53 -7.50 18.82 -4.02
CA ALA A 53 -7.55 19.74 -5.15
C ALA A 53 -6.91 21.07 -4.81
N GLU A 54 -6.44 21.76 -5.85
CA GLU A 54 -6.00 23.15 -5.74
C GLU A 54 -7.17 24.00 -5.21
N SER A 55 -6.91 24.83 -4.21
CA SER A 55 -7.93 25.59 -3.44
C SER A 55 -8.81 24.75 -2.51
N ARG A 56 -8.46 23.47 -2.27
CA ARG A 56 -9.17 22.62 -1.31
C ARG A 56 -8.17 21.89 -0.40
N ASP A 57 -7.94 22.49 0.74
CA ASP A 57 -7.15 21.86 1.80
C ASP A 57 -7.92 20.70 2.45
N ARG A 58 -7.18 19.65 2.80
CA ARG A 58 -7.73 18.53 3.57
C ARG A 58 -7.94 18.94 5.02
N VAL A 59 -9.06 18.52 5.59
CA VAL A 59 -9.38 18.73 7.02
C VAL A 59 -8.69 17.72 7.94
N ASN A 60 -8.35 16.55 7.42
CA ASN A 60 -7.64 15.50 8.15
C ASN A 60 -6.68 14.76 7.20
N ILE A 61 -5.76 14.00 7.79
CA ILE A 61 -4.80 13.15 7.07
C ILE A 61 -5.19 11.67 7.10
N LEU A 62 -6.39 11.35 7.57
CA LEU A 62 -6.89 9.98 7.61
C LEU A 62 -7.23 9.51 6.19
N LEU A 63 -7.25 8.20 5.98
CA LEU A 63 -7.79 7.67 4.72
C LEU A 63 -9.27 8.06 4.60
N PRO A 64 -9.72 8.52 3.41
CA PRO A 64 -11.07 9.00 3.24
C PRO A 64 -12.10 7.87 3.37
N GLY A 65 -13.20 8.18 4.06
CA GLY A 65 -14.33 7.27 4.25
C GLY A 65 -13.98 5.96 4.93
N GLN A 66 -14.55 4.87 4.41
CA GLN A 66 -14.41 3.52 4.97
C GLN A 66 -13.20 2.76 4.40
N GLN A 67 -12.25 3.44 3.75
CA GLN A 67 -11.05 2.76 3.21
C GLN A 67 -10.21 2.11 4.32
N GLN A 68 -10.12 2.72 5.50
CA GLN A 68 -9.41 2.12 6.64
C GLN A 68 -10.07 0.82 7.10
N GLN A 69 -11.41 0.78 7.13
CA GLN A 69 -12.17 -0.43 7.46
C GLN A 69 -11.97 -1.50 6.38
N LEU A 70 -12.01 -1.12 5.10
CA LEU A 70 -11.72 -2.03 3.99
C LEU A 70 -10.35 -2.69 4.14
N VAL A 71 -9.30 -1.90 4.36
CA VAL A 71 -7.93 -2.43 4.52
C VAL A 71 -7.86 -3.39 5.71
N THR A 72 -8.46 -3.02 6.84
CA THR A 72 -8.42 -3.83 8.08
C THR A 72 -9.14 -5.16 7.90
N GLU A 73 -10.37 -5.13 7.37
CA GLU A 73 -11.19 -6.33 7.21
C GLU A 73 -10.63 -7.27 6.14
N VAL A 74 -10.15 -6.72 5.02
CA VAL A 74 -9.52 -7.52 3.95
C VAL A 74 -8.19 -8.11 4.44
N ALA A 75 -7.39 -7.34 5.17
CA ALA A 75 -6.12 -7.85 5.71
C ALA A 75 -6.35 -8.98 6.74
N ASN A 76 -7.42 -8.90 7.53
CA ASN A 76 -7.78 -9.94 8.48
C ASN A 76 -8.27 -11.23 7.79
N ALA A 77 -9.01 -11.10 6.70
CA ALA A 77 -9.49 -12.23 5.89
C ALA A 77 -8.40 -12.85 5.01
N ALA A 78 -7.30 -12.14 4.75
CA ALA A 78 -6.25 -12.59 3.86
C ALA A 78 -5.51 -13.83 4.38
N LYS A 79 -5.32 -14.80 3.48
CA LYS A 79 -4.52 -16.00 3.74
C LYS A 79 -3.03 -15.70 3.68
N GLY A 80 -2.62 -14.94 2.66
CA GLY A 80 -1.23 -14.61 2.36
C GLY A 80 -0.76 -13.25 2.90
N PRO A 81 0.47 -12.83 2.53
CA PRO A 81 0.97 -11.49 2.86
C PRO A 81 0.12 -10.41 2.18
N VAL A 82 -0.12 -9.32 2.92
CA VAL A 82 -0.88 -8.17 2.44
C VAL A 82 0.08 -7.01 2.17
N ILE A 83 0.00 -6.47 0.96
CA ILE A 83 0.75 -5.29 0.51
C ILE A 83 -0.25 -4.13 0.38
N LEU A 84 0.00 -3.06 1.12
CA LEU A 84 -0.80 -1.85 1.07
C LEU A 84 -0.14 -0.81 0.16
N ALA A 85 -0.74 -0.51 -0.98
CA ALA A 85 -0.28 0.55 -1.89
C ALA A 85 -1.14 1.81 -1.72
N ILE A 86 -0.49 2.94 -1.44
CA ILE A 86 -1.14 4.21 -1.13
C ILE A 86 -0.84 5.23 -2.22
N MET A 87 -1.89 5.61 -2.95
CA MET A 87 -1.87 6.60 -4.02
C MET A 87 -2.46 7.92 -3.52
N SER A 88 -1.61 8.86 -3.13
CA SER A 88 -2.02 10.18 -2.65
C SER A 88 -0.94 11.22 -2.92
N GLY A 89 -1.32 12.48 -3.11
CA GLY A 89 -0.37 13.57 -3.28
C GLY A 89 0.31 13.95 -1.96
N GLY A 90 -0.44 13.94 -0.86
CA GLY A 90 0.09 14.18 0.48
C GLY A 90 0.25 12.91 1.32
N GLY A 91 0.94 13.04 2.44
CA GLY A 91 1.00 11.99 3.46
C GLY A 91 -0.38 11.67 4.02
N MET A 92 -0.59 10.39 4.35
CA MET A 92 -1.79 9.86 4.99
C MET A 92 -1.40 9.11 6.25
N ASP A 93 -2.26 9.11 7.25
CA ASP A 93 -2.06 8.35 8.49
C ASP A 93 -2.28 6.86 8.23
N VAL A 94 -1.20 6.10 8.37
CA VAL A 94 -1.14 4.65 8.19
C VAL A 94 -0.83 3.93 9.49
N SER A 95 -1.01 4.60 10.63
CA SER A 95 -0.72 4.02 11.95
C SER A 95 -1.51 2.73 12.18
N PHE A 96 -2.76 2.66 11.70
CA PHE A 96 -3.59 1.45 11.76
C PHE A 96 -3.02 0.28 10.97
N ALA A 97 -2.30 0.56 9.87
CA ALA A 97 -1.70 -0.47 9.04
C ALA A 97 -0.39 -0.96 9.66
N LYS A 98 0.36 -0.07 10.32
CA LYS A 98 1.57 -0.42 11.07
C LYS A 98 1.31 -1.31 12.28
N THR A 99 0.14 -1.17 12.92
CA THR A 99 -0.23 -2.01 14.06
C THR A 99 -0.78 -3.38 13.65
N ASN A 100 -1.10 -3.59 12.37
CA ASN A 100 -1.66 -4.84 11.88
C ASN A 100 -0.55 -5.79 11.37
N ASN A 101 -0.33 -6.89 12.08
CA ASN A 101 0.69 -7.89 11.75
C ASN A 101 0.48 -8.61 10.41
N LYS A 102 -0.72 -8.53 9.81
CA LYS A 102 -1.02 -9.12 8.50
C LYS A 102 -0.47 -8.27 7.34
N ILE A 103 -0.32 -6.97 7.56
CA ILE A 103 0.19 -6.05 6.55
C ILE A 103 1.71 -6.16 6.57
N THR A 104 2.25 -6.81 5.54
CA THR A 104 3.67 -7.13 5.44
C THR A 104 4.46 -5.97 4.84
N SER A 105 3.82 -5.15 4.00
CA SER A 105 4.47 -4.03 3.32
C SER A 105 3.51 -2.89 3.07
N ILE A 106 4.02 -1.66 3.20
CA ILE A 106 3.29 -0.43 2.90
C ILE A 106 4.12 0.36 1.88
N LEU A 107 3.53 0.64 0.72
CA LEU A 107 4.15 1.34 -0.39
C LEU A 107 3.40 2.65 -0.63
N TRP A 108 4.07 3.79 -0.47
CA TRP A 108 3.53 5.09 -0.88
C TRP A 108 4.06 5.46 -2.27
N VAL A 109 3.15 5.74 -3.20
CA VAL A 109 3.49 5.90 -4.64
C VAL A 109 3.14 7.27 -5.20
N GLY A 110 2.70 8.21 -4.37
CA GLY A 110 2.30 9.53 -4.84
C GLY A 110 1.08 9.46 -5.77
N TYR A 111 1.08 10.34 -6.79
CA TYR A 111 0.31 10.15 -8.02
C TYR A 111 1.23 9.58 -9.09
N PRO A 112 1.32 8.24 -9.23
CA PRO A 112 2.22 7.65 -10.18
C PRO A 112 1.58 7.82 -11.57
N GLY A 113 2.28 8.47 -12.49
CA GLY A 113 1.79 8.80 -13.83
C GLY A 113 1.44 7.57 -14.69
N GLU A 114 1.45 7.70 -16.01
CA GLU A 114 0.97 6.63 -16.91
C GLU A 114 1.71 5.29 -16.73
N ALA A 115 3.04 5.34 -16.51
CA ALA A 115 3.87 4.17 -16.24
C ALA A 115 3.77 3.65 -14.78
N GLY A 116 2.96 4.31 -13.95
CA GLY A 116 2.84 4.03 -12.52
C GLY A 116 2.42 2.62 -12.17
N GLY A 117 1.53 2.04 -12.98
CA GLY A 117 1.09 0.66 -12.77
C GLY A 117 2.21 -0.37 -12.95
N ALA A 118 3.03 -0.20 -13.99
CA ALA A 118 4.18 -1.07 -14.24
C ALA A 118 5.24 -0.92 -13.13
N ALA A 119 5.54 0.33 -12.72
CA ALA A 119 6.49 0.60 -11.66
C ALA A 119 6.09 -0.04 -10.31
N ILE A 120 4.79 -0.04 -9.97
CA ILE A 120 4.30 -0.72 -8.77
C ILE A 120 4.53 -2.22 -8.86
N ALA A 121 4.23 -2.81 -10.02
CA ALA A 121 4.41 -4.24 -10.25
C ALA A 121 5.90 -4.62 -10.13
N ASP A 122 6.80 -3.86 -10.76
CA ASP A 122 8.25 -4.12 -10.70
C ASP A 122 8.80 -4.10 -9.27
N VAL A 123 8.30 -3.20 -8.42
CA VAL A 123 8.69 -3.12 -7.00
C VAL A 123 8.11 -4.28 -6.20
N VAL A 124 6.84 -4.64 -6.42
CA VAL A 124 6.17 -5.74 -5.70
C VAL A 124 6.83 -7.09 -6.01
N PHE A 125 7.24 -7.31 -7.26
CA PHE A 125 7.91 -8.55 -7.68
C PHE A 125 9.44 -8.52 -7.51
N GLY A 126 10.00 -7.42 -7.02
CA GLY A 126 11.43 -7.30 -6.74
C GLY A 126 12.32 -7.16 -7.99
N TYR A 127 11.75 -6.87 -9.17
CA TYR A 127 12.52 -6.47 -10.35
C TYR A 127 13.26 -5.15 -10.11
N HIS A 128 12.73 -4.31 -9.23
CA HIS A 128 13.38 -3.07 -8.80
C HIS A 128 13.35 -2.91 -7.27
N ASN A 129 14.51 -2.66 -6.67
CA ASN A 129 14.60 -2.40 -5.23
C ASN A 129 14.14 -0.96 -4.91
N PRO A 130 13.19 -0.74 -3.98
CA PRO A 130 12.77 0.60 -3.58
C PRO A 130 13.93 1.33 -2.88
N SER A 131 14.63 2.19 -3.63
CA SER A 131 15.83 2.90 -3.18
C SER A 131 15.57 4.34 -2.75
N LYS A 132 14.31 4.80 -2.75
CA LYS A 132 13.97 6.20 -2.45
C LYS A 132 13.53 6.37 -1.00
N LEU A 133 14.20 7.28 -0.31
CA LEU A 133 13.76 7.87 0.95
C LEU A 133 12.51 8.73 0.68
N ILE A 134 11.54 8.69 1.59
CA ILE A 134 10.31 9.48 1.46
C ILE A 134 10.67 10.97 1.63
N PRO A 135 10.40 11.84 0.64
CA PRO A 135 10.76 13.27 0.71
C PRO A 135 9.85 14.09 1.62
N LEU A 136 8.75 13.50 2.09
CA LEU A 136 7.77 14.12 2.98
C LEU A 136 7.68 13.34 4.30
N ALA A 137 7.68 14.03 5.43
CA ALA A 137 7.45 13.38 6.71
C ALA A 137 5.99 12.91 6.84
N CYS A 138 5.79 11.62 7.09
CA CYS A 138 4.49 11.04 7.40
C CYS A 138 4.28 11.06 8.92
N PHE A 139 3.32 11.86 9.38
CA PHE A 139 2.99 11.99 10.80
C PHE A 139 1.73 11.21 11.16
N PRO A 140 1.63 10.64 12.37
CA PRO A 140 0.36 10.11 12.86
C PRO A 140 -0.64 11.25 13.05
N HIS A 141 -1.94 10.98 12.86
CA HIS A 141 -3.00 12.00 12.94
C HIS A 141 -3.05 12.74 14.27
N SER A 142 -2.63 12.10 15.36
CA SER A 142 -2.48 12.72 16.68
C SER A 142 -1.47 13.86 16.74
N THR A 143 -0.63 14.03 15.71
CA THR A 143 0.35 15.11 15.62
C THR A 143 -0.34 16.38 15.11
N GLN A 144 -0.66 17.29 16.03
CA GLN A 144 -1.08 18.65 15.68
C GLN A 144 0.11 19.37 15.01
N LEU A 145 0.05 19.54 13.69
CA LEU A 145 1.03 20.34 12.96
C LEU A 145 0.74 21.82 13.21
N SER A 146 1.28 22.37 14.29
CA SER A 146 1.31 23.83 14.46
C SER A 146 2.40 24.39 13.55
N PHE A 147 2.06 25.43 12.77
CA PHE A 147 2.99 26.11 11.85
C PHE A 147 4.25 26.66 12.55
N GLN A 148 4.22 26.75 13.89
CA GLN A 148 5.34 27.16 14.74
C GLN A 148 6.36 26.04 15.05
N SER A 149 6.08 24.77 14.73
CA SER A 149 7.02 23.68 15.02
C SER A 149 8.19 23.57 14.02
N LEU A 150 8.29 24.49 13.04
CA LEU A 150 9.44 24.60 12.13
C LEU A 150 10.67 25.28 12.77
N GLY A 151 10.59 25.62 14.06
CA GLY A 151 11.80 25.85 14.84
C GLY A 151 12.53 24.53 15.04
N LEU A 152 13.64 24.34 14.33
CA LEU A 152 14.56 23.22 14.52
C LEU A 152 14.94 23.08 16.00
N PRO A 153 14.67 21.93 16.62
CA PRO A 153 15.76 21.26 17.31
C PRO A 153 15.94 19.87 16.74
N THR A 154 17.19 19.42 16.74
CA THR A 154 17.66 18.08 16.41
C THR A 154 16.79 17.01 17.05
N VAL A 155 15.78 16.53 16.34
CA VAL A 155 15.09 15.29 16.68
C VAL A 155 15.90 14.17 16.03
N THR A 156 16.54 13.37 16.88
CA THR A 156 17.22 12.14 16.49
C THR A 156 16.24 11.31 15.64
N ILE A 157 16.53 11.20 14.34
CA ILE A 157 15.77 10.36 13.42
C ILE A 157 16.03 8.92 13.86
N SER A 158 15.15 8.35 14.67
CA SER A 158 15.05 6.89 14.76
C SER A 158 14.52 6.42 13.41
N SER A 159 15.44 5.97 12.57
CA SER A 159 15.23 5.49 11.21
C SER A 159 13.92 4.71 11.06
N ILE A 160 12.93 5.31 10.40
CA ILE A 160 11.80 4.55 9.86
C ILE A 160 12.33 3.90 8.58
N HIS A 161 12.93 2.72 8.74
CA HIS A 161 13.25 1.84 7.63
C HIS A 161 11.96 1.50 6.87
N ALA A 162 12.05 1.46 5.54
CA ALA A 162 11.13 0.65 4.74
C ALA A 162 11.23 -0.78 5.29
N PHE A 163 10.29 -1.18 6.13
CA PHE A 163 10.22 -2.55 6.64
C PHE A 163 9.70 -3.43 5.50
N SER A 164 10.62 -3.91 4.67
CA SER A 164 10.46 -5.21 4.03
C SER A 164 10.91 -6.23 5.06
N ASN A 165 9.97 -7.04 5.55
CA ASN A 165 10.28 -8.08 6.53
C ASN A 165 11.26 -9.07 5.87
N SER A 166 12.52 -9.12 6.36
CA SER A 166 13.60 -9.93 5.78
C SER A 166 13.31 -11.44 5.71
N LYS A 167 12.25 -11.92 6.37
CA LYS A 167 11.78 -13.29 6.26
C LYS A 167 11.38 -13.71 4.83
N LEU A 168 11.04 -12.76 3.96
CA LEU A 168 10.75 -13.07 2.55
C LEU A 168 12.02 -13.34 1.73
N LEU A 169 13.17 -12.76 2.11
CA LEU A 169 14.46 -12.97 1.45
C LEU A 169 15.06 -14.34 1.79
N ASP A 170 14.89 -14.82 3.04
CA ASP A 170 15.41 -16.14 3.45
C ASP A 170 14.56 -17.32 2.95
N GLN A 171 13.31 -17.10 2.54
CA GLN A 171 12.46 -18.15 1.97
C GLN A 171 12.52 -18.20 0.43
N MET A 172 13.17 -17.23 -0.23
CA MET A 172 13.32 -17.16 -1.68
C MET A 172 14.71 -17.54 -2.19
N SER A 173 15.58 -18.05 -1.31
CA SER A 173 16.86 -18.64 -1.72
C SER A 173 16.90 -20.12 -1.41
N PRO A 174 16.75 -20.97 -2.45
CA PRO A 174 17.69 -22.03 -2.65
C PRO A 174 18.31 -21.89 -4.03
N THR A 175 19.64 -21.72 -4.02
CA THR A 175 20.58 -22.31 -4.97
C THR A 175 20.15 -22.42 -6.43
N LEU A 176 20.77 -21.57 -7.23
CA LEU A 176 21.18 -21.81 -8.61
C LEU A 176 21.31 -23.32 -8.93
N ASN A 177 20.30 -23.93 -9.55
CA ASN A 177 20.48 -25.03 -10.49
C ASN A 177 19.19 -25.34 -11.28
N LEU A 178 19.34 -25.29 -12.60
CA LEU A 178 18.69 -26.08 -13.64
C LEU A 178 17.28 -26.70 -13.40
N ALA A 179 16.39 -26.39 -14.36
CA ALA A 179 15.13 -27.07 -14.74
C ALA A 179 13.82 -26.64 -14.04
N ALA A 180 12.81 -26.34 -14.87
CA ALA A 180 11.46 -25.86 -14.56
C ALA A 180 10.60 -26.86 -13.74
N PRO A 181 9.46 -26.46 -13.14
CA PRO A 181 8.20 -26.31 -13.91
C PRO A 181 7.31 -25.13 -13.49
N LYS A 182 6.38 -24.77 -14.41
CA LYS A 182 5.34 -23.74 -14.28
C LYS A 182 4.45 -23.99 -13.06
N THR A 183 4.39 -23.06 -12.11
CA THR A 183 3.42 -23.08 -11.00
C THR A 183 2.40 -21.95 -11.21
N ASN A 184 1.13 -22.31 -11.27
CA ASN A 184 0.00 -21.40 -11.45
C ASN A 184 -0.26 -20.62 -10.15
N LEU A 185 -0.07 -19.30 -10.18
CA LEU A 185 -0.45 -18.39 -9.10
C LEU A 185 -1.81 -17.74 -9.44
N LYS A 186 -2.74 -17.71 -8.49
CA LYS A 186 -4.04 -17.02 -8.63
C LYS A 186 -4.17 -16.01 -7.47
N LEU A 187 -4.19 -14.72 -7.80
CA LEU A 187 -4.41 -13.59 -6.87
C LEU A 187 -5.88 -13.17 -6.86
#